data_AF-A0A498MUN6-F1
#
_entry.id   AF-A0A498MUN6-F1
#
_cell.length_a   1.000
_cell.length_b   1.000
_cell.length_c   1.000
_cell.angle_alpha   90.00
_cell.angle_beta   90.00
_cell.angle_gamma   90.00
#
_symmetry.space_group_name_H-M   'P 1'
#
loop_
_entity.id
_entity.type
_entity.pdbx_description
1 polymer ?
#
loop_
_entity_poly.entity_id
_entity_poly.type
_entity_poly.pdbx_seq_one_letter_code
_entity_poly.pdbx_strand_id
1 'polypeptide(L)'
;MLDSSTDETLPNLTAFLQTDPYITHYEGELRRRYKRFAERLAQLEEAEGTFDCFTLSYRSFGIQRRPDNGLVLREWAPGAEAVFLTGDFNSWEKLSHPFTQKEYGKWELYLSPKADKSPVIKHLTQLKLVVLTKTSEYLFRISPWAKYVTKTLDSVTYDWTYWDPPQPYQFQHPRPPRPSSLRIYEAHVGISSPEERLPRTKTSPEMCFLALRILNYAKIPNFIHYFNYFIFDLHLKNIPYRPISRFGTPDDLKYLVDTAHSMGITVLLDVVHSHASSNTEDGLNYFDGTDSCFFHGGSRGNHSLWGSRLFNYSSESPVMSIALPGCLRLLKVIVNDSCVDSISFDYPYGFDTAHRK
;
A
#
# COMPACT_ATOMS: atom_id res chain seq x y z
N MET A 1 26.33 28.71 -26.91
CA MET A 1 26.39 27.32 -27.40
C MET A 1 25.97 26.44 -26.25
N LEU A 2 24.73 25.95 -26.27
CA LEU A 2 24.21 25.00 -25.30
C LEU A 2 24.61 23.61 -25.78
N ASP A 3 25.35 22.89 -24.94
CA ASP A 3 25.87 21.56 -25.19
C ASP A 3 24.72 20.57 -25.48
N SER A 4 24.78 19.99 -26.68
CA SER A 4 23.75 19.17 -27.31
C SER A 4 24.15 17.69 -27.31
N SER A 5 24.53 17.14 -26.16
CA SER A 5 25.15 15.81 -26.10
C SER A 5 24.65 14.91 -24.98
N THR A 6 23.33 14.78 -24.83
CA THR A 6 22.66 13.55 -24.34
C THR A 6 21.21 13.55 -24.82
N ASP A 7 21.00 13.29 -26.11
CA ASP A 7 19.67 12.97 -26.66
C ASP A 7 19.33 11.53 -26.25
N GLU A 8 18.96 11.33 -24.98
CA GLU A 8 18.28 10.11 -24.55
C GLU A 8 16.94 10.05 -25.29
N THR A 9 16.95 9.38 -26.44
CA THR A 9 15.79 9.29 -27.32
C THR A 9 14.64 8.60 -26.57
N LEU A 10 13.54 9.34 -26.36
CA LEU A 10 12.28 8.77 -25.89
C LEU A 10 11.95 7.56 -26.79
N PRO A 11 11.87 6.33 -26.22
CA PRO A 11 11.67 5.13 -27.03
C PRO A 11 10.38 5.24 -27.84
N ASN A 12 10.46 4.95 -29.15
CA ASN A 12 9.33 4.93 -30.07
C ASN A 12 8.55 6.26 -30.20
N LEU A 13 9.16 7.41 -29.89
CA LEU A 13 8.51 8.72 -29.99
C LEU A 13 7.92 8.98 -31.39
N THR A 14 8.68 8.68 -32.45
CA THR A 14 8.22 8.89 -33.83
C THR A 14 6.95 8.08 -34.14
N ALA A 15 6.90 6.82 -33.73
CA ALA A 15 5.72 5.97 -33.92
C ALA A 15 4.52 6.45 -33.08
N PHE A 16 4.77 6.93 -31.87
CA PHE A 16 3.75 7.51 -31.00
C PHE A 16 3.13 8.79 -31.61
N LEU A 17 3.96 9.71 -32.11
CA LEU A 17 3.52 10.93 -32.78
C LEU A 17 2.81 10.65 -34.12
N GLN A 18 3.17 9.58 -34.83
CA GLN A 18 2.44 9.15 -36.03
C GLN A 18 1.05 8.60 -35.70
N THR A 19 0.90 7.96 -34.54
CA THR A 19 -0.37 7.38 -34.08
C THR A 19 -1.34 8.47 -33.63
N ASP A 20 -0.83 9.53 -32.99
CA ASP A 20 -1.59 10.71 -32.60
C ASP A 20 -0.85 12.00 -32.99
N PRO A 21 -1.16 12.60 -34.15
CA PRO A 21 -0.47 13.82 -34.59
C PRO A 21 -0.74 15.05 -33.71
N TYR A 22 -1.83 15.10 -32.94
CA TYR A 22 -2.20 16.27 -32.14
C TYR A 22 -1.20 16.56 -31.01
N ILE A 23 -0.47 15.55 -30.55
CA ILE A 23 0.51 15.69 -29.48
C ILE A 23 1.90 16.16 -29.97
N THR A 24 2.11 16.29 -31.29
CA THR A 24 3.41 16.70 -31.87
C THR A 24 3.89 18.05 -31.32
N HIS A 25 2.98 19.01 -31.11
CA HIS A 25 3.32 20.31 -30.54
C HIS A 25 3.85 20.24 -29.09
N TYR A 26 3.64 19.11 -28.40
CA TYR A 26 4.09 18.87 -27.02
C TYR A 26 5.33 17.97 -26.95
N GLU A 27 5.99 17.66 -28.08
CA GLU A 27 7.16 16.79 -28.13
C GLU A 27 8.25 17.19 -27.11
N GLY A 28 8.55 18.48 -27.00
CA GLY A 28 9.54 18.98 -26.05
C GLY A 28 9.17 18.68 -24.59
N GLU A 29 7.89 18.75 -24.24
CA GLU A 29 7.41 18.41 -22.89
C GLU A 29 7.45 16.89 -22.63
N LEU A 30 7.14 16.07 -23.65
CA LEU A 30 7.26 14.60 -23.56
C LEU A 30 8.72 14.19 -23.30
N ARG A 31 9.67 14.76 -24.07
CA ARG A 31 11.11 14.54 -23.88
C ARG A 31 11.56 14.98 -22.49
N ARG A 32 11.12 16.17 -22.03
CA ARG A 32 11.45 16.67 -20.68
C ARG A 32 10.93 15.75 -19.57
N ARG A 33 9.70 15.22 -19.70
CA ARG A 33 9.11 14.28 -18.73
C ARG A 33 9.87 12.95 -18.70
N TYR A 34 10.24 12.42 -19.86
CA TYR A 34 11.00 11.18 -19.93
C TYR A 34 12.40 11.32 -19.39
N LYS A 35 13.10 12.41 -19.72
CA LYS A 35 14.39 12.74 -19.11
C LYS A 35 14.30 12.75 -17.58
N ARG A 36 13.30 13.42 -17.01
CA ARG A 36 13.08 13.42 -15.55
C ARG A 36 12.79 12.03 -14.99
N PHE A 37 12.04 11.20 -15.72
CA PHE A 37 11.80 9.81 -15.34
C PHE A 37 13.10 8.99 -15.35
N ALA A 38 13.89 9.07 -16.42
CA ALA A 38 15.15 8.35 -16.58
C ALA A 38 16.18 8.76 -15.52
N GLU A 39 16.36 10.07 -15.31
CA GLU A 39 17.22 10.60 -14.24
C GLU A 39 16.79 10.07 -12.87
N ARG A 40 15.47 10.06 -12.60
CA ARG A 40 14.95 9.60 -11.31
C ARG A 40 15.11 8.09 -11.13
N LEU A 41 14.89 7.31 -12.19
CA LEU A 41 15.09 5.87 -12.17
C LEU A 41 16.57 5.53 -11.90
N ALA A 42 17.49 6.20 -12.60
CA ALA A 42 18.92 6.02 -12.40
C ALA A 42 19.35 6.34 -10.96
N GLN A 43 18.87 7.45 -10.38
CA GLN A 43 19.13 7.78 -8.97
C GLN A 43 18.61 6.72 -8.00
N LEU A 44 17.44 6.15 -8.27
CA LEU A 44 16.85 5.10 -7.43
C LEU A 44 17.66 3.80 -7.52
N GLU A 45 18.07 3.42 -8.73
CA GLU A 45 18.87 2.22 -8.96
C GLU A 45 20.29 2.37 -8.38
N GLU A 46 20.90 3.55 -8.47
CA GLU A 46 22.18 3.84 -7.81
C GLU A 46 22.07 3.72 -6.28
N ALA A 47 20.99 4.24 -5.68
CA ALA A 47 20.81 4.23 -4.23
C ALA A 47 20.38 2.87 -3.65
N GLU A 48 19.55 2.12 -4.38
CA GLU A 48 18.84 0.93 -3.86
C GLU A 48 19.19 -0.36 -4.66
N GLY A 49 20.16 -0.27 -5.56
CA GLY A 49 20.68 -1.34 -6.42
C GLY A 49 19.83 -1.59 -7.66
N THR A 50 18.54 -1.86 -7.50
CA THR A 50 17.60 -2.01 -8.63
C THR A 50 16.24 -1.42 -8.26
N PHE A 51 15.46 -1.06 -9.29
CA PHE A 51 14.08 -0.67 -9.08
C PHE A 51 13.28 -1.76 -8.36
N ASP A 52 13.51 -3.04 -8.69
CA ASP A 52 12.85 -4.15 -8.01
C ASP A 52 13.19 -4.23 -6.52
N CYS A 53 14.46 -4.06 -6.15
CA CYS A 53 14.89 -4.00 -4.74
C CYS A 53 14.18 -2.88 -3.99
N PHE A 54 14.08 -1.69 -4.60
CA PHE A 54 13.35 -0.56 -4.03
C PHE A 54 11.87 -0.91 -3.75
N THR A 55 11.25 -1.68 -4.63
CA THR A 55 9.85 -2.13 -4.48
C THR A 55 9.61 -3.17 -3.38
N LEU A 56 10.68 -3.69 -2.77
CA LEU A 56 10.63 -4.72 -1.72
C LEU A 56 10.85 -4.15 -0.30
N SER A 57 10.79 -2.83 -0.12
CA SER A 57 10.95 -2.17 1.18
C SER A 57 10.01 -2.72 2.28
N TYR A 58 8.86 -3.29 1.92
CA TYR A 58 7.97 -3.97 2.87
C TYR A 58 8.58 -5.20 3.57
N ARG A 59 9.69 -5.74 3.05
CA ARG A 59 10.46 -6.82 3.66
C ARG A 59 11.44 -6.32 4.73
N SER A 60 11.72 -5.02 4.76
CA SER A 60 12.64 -4.39 5.70
C SER A 60 11.93 -3.47 6.70
N PHE A 61 10.88 -2.77 6.29
CA PHE A 61 10.05 -1.88 7.12
C PHE A 61 8.87 -2.59 7.80
N GLY A 62 8.35 -1.99 8.88
CA GLY A 62 7.39 -2.62 9.79
C GLY A 62 8.04 -3.73 10.62
N ILE A 63 7.26 -4.71 11.08
CA ILE A 63 7.76 -5.84 11.86
C ILE A 63 8.17 -6.99 10.96
N GLN A 64 9.41 -7.43 11.09
CA GLN A 64 9.99 -8.56 10.39
C GLN A 64 10.53 -9.58 11.39
N ARG A 65 10.05 -10.82 11.30
CA ARG A 65 10.56 -11.93 12.10
C ARG A 65 11.82 -12.50 11.47
N ARG A 66 12.86 -12.64 12.27
CA ARG A 66 14.15 -13.25 11.89
C ARG A 66 14.10 -14.78 12.07
N PRO A 67 15.02 -15.54 11.44
CA PRO A 67 15.07 -17.00 11.58
C PRO A 67 15.26 -17.49 13.02
N ASP A 68 15.85 -16.68 13.89
CA ASP A 68 16.03 -16.96 15.33
C ASP A 68 14.81 -16.56 16.18
N ASN A 69 13.70 -16.15 15.56
CA ASN A 69 12.49 -15.60 16.18
C ASN A 69 12.66 -14.22 16.84
N GLY A 70 13.82 -13.56 16.66
CA GLY A 70 13.95 -12.14 16.95
C GLY A 70 13.06 -11.30 16.03
N LEU A 71 12.63 -10.13 16.51
CA LEU A 71 11.84 -9.20 15.71
C LEU A 71 12.67 -7.95 15.40
N VAL A 72 12.79 -7.61 14.12
CA VAL A 72 13.32 -6.32 13.68
C VAL A 72 12.16 -5.45 13.26
N LEU A 73 12.09 -4.26 13.84
CA LEU A 73 11.12 -3.24 13.51
C LEU A 73 11.83 -2.06 12.87
N ARG A 74 11.30 -1.57 11.74
CA ARG A 74 11.80 -0.35 11.12
C ARG A 74 10.69 0.59 10.71
N GLU A 75 10.86 1.86 11.02
CA GLU A 75 9.93 2.93 10.68
C GLU A 75 10.66 4.11 10.06
N TRP A 76 9.93 4.97 9.35
CA TRP A 76 10.45 6.23 8.85
C TRP A 76 9.64 7.39 9.40
N ALA A 77 10.28 8.19 10.25
CA ALA A 77 9.67 9.29 10.99
C ALA A 77 10.72 10.39 11.19
N PRO A 78 11.09 11.15 10.15
CA PRO A 78 12.20 12.09 10.20
C PRO A 78 11.96 13.29 11.13
N GLY A 79 10.69 13.68 11.32
CA GLY A 79 10.29 14.77 12.21
C GLY A 79 10.15 14.37 13.68
N ALA A 80 10.20 13.08 14.00
CA ALA A 80 10.10 12.57 15.36
C ALA A 80 11.36 12.89 16.18
N GLU A 81 11.16 13.21 17.46
CA GLU A 81 12.24 13.31 18.45
C GLU A 81 12.66 11.93 18.96
N ALA A 82 11.68 11.05 19.20
CA ALA A 82 11.91 9.65 19.55
C ALA A 82 10.73 8.78 19.12
N VAL A 83 10.99 7.50 18.90
CA VAL A 83 9.97 6.50 18.54
C VAL A 83 10.07 5.32 19.50
N PHE A 84 8.93 4.80 19.96
CA PHE A 84 8.84 3.64 20.84
C PHE A 84 7.78 2.67 20.35
N LEU A 85 7.90 1.40 20.77
CA LEU A 85 6.87 0.38 20.58
C LEU A 85 6.09 0.16 21.88
N THR A 86 4.76 0.06 21.77
CA THR A 86 3.89 -0.30 22.89
C THR A 86 2.78 -1.25 22.44
N GLY A 87 2.18 -2.00 23.35
CA GLY A 87 1.05 -2.90 23.07
C GLY A 87 0.77 -3.88 24.20
N ASP A 88 -0.04 -4.91 23.92
CA ASP A 88 -0.40 -5.87 24.97
C ASP A 88 0.81 -6.64 25.51
N PHE A 89 1.86 -6.82 24.69
CA PHE A 89 3.06 -7.57 25.05
C PHE A 89 3.88 -6.91 26.18
N ASN A 90 3.72 -5.61 26.41
CA ASN A 90 4.42 -4.84 27.44
C ASN A 90 3.45 -4.03 28.32
N SER A 91 2.20 -4.48 28.44
CA SER A 91 1.16 -3.82 29.25
C SER A 91 0.96 -2.34 28.89
N TRP A 92 1.11 -2.00 27.61
CA TRP A 92 0.96 -0.63 27.09
C TRP A 92 1.93 0.39 27.68
N GLU A 93 3.07 -0.04 28.23
CA GLU A 93 4.10 0.86 28.75
C GLU A 93 4.79 1.64 27.62
N LYS A 94 4.60 2.97 27.61
CA LYS A 94 4.89 3.83 26.45
C LYS A 94 6.37 3.92 26.06
N LEU A 95 7.27 3.85 27.03
CA LEU A 95 8.70 4.21 26.85
C LEU A 95 9.65 3.01 26.96
N SER A 96 9.13 1.81 27.21
CA SER A 96 9.94 0.63 27.55
C SER A 96 10.75 0.07 26.37
N HIS A 97 10.32 0.32 25.12
CA HIS A 97 10.97 -0.22 23.92
C HIS A 97 11.33 0.90 22.92
N PRO A 98 12.39 1.68 23.19
CA PRO A 98 12.84 2.77 22.32
C PRO A 98 13.47 2.24 21.03
N PHE A 99 13.17 2.89 19.92
CA PHE A 99 13.88 2.69 18.67
C PHE A 99 15.19 3.48 18.69
N THR A 100 16.20 2.96 18.01
CA THR A 100 17.45 3.66 17.73
C THR A 100 17.31 4.44 16.42
N GLN A 101 17.60 5.74 16.45
CA GLN A 101 17.64 6.57 15.25
C GLN A 101 18.76 6.09 14.32
N LYS A 102 18.45 6.01 13.03
CA LYS A 102 19.38 5.71 11.94
C LYS A 102 19.43 6.90 10.98
N GLU A 103 20.29 6.80 9.98
CA GLU A 103 20.42 7.81 8.95
C GLU A 103 19.09 8.06 8.20
N TYR A 104 18.94 9.25 7.64
CA TYR A 104 17.80 9.65 6.81
C TYR A 104 16.43 9.58 7.50
N GLY A 105 16.40 9.72 8.84
CA GLY A 105 15.16 9.71 9.62
C GLY A 105 14.50 8.34 9.76
N LYS A 106 15.26 7.27 9.52
CA LYS A 106 14.85 5.89 9.78
C LYS A 106 15.02 5.58 11.27
N TRP A 107 14.18 4.71 11.79
CA TRP A 107 14.20 4.25 13.18
C TRP A 107 14.21 2.73 13.19
N GLU A 108 15.03 2.09 14.03
CA GLU A 108 15.13 0.64 14.13
C GLU A 108 15.07 0.16 15.58
N LEU A 109 14.30 -0.90 15.84
CA LEU A 109 14.24 -1.61 17.11
C LEU A 109 14.46 -3.11 16.86
N TYR A 110 15.31 -3.74 17.66
CA TYR A 110 15.48 -5.18 17.69
C TYR A 110 14.98 -5.75 19.01
N LEU A 111 14.08 -6.72 18.94
CA LEU A 111 13.59 -7.48 20.08
C LEU A 111 14.16 -8.90 20.01
N SER A 112 15.06 -9.23 20.93
CA SER A 112 15.60 -10.58 21.07
C SER A 112 14.48 -11.57 21.40
N PRO A 113 14.54 -12.82 20.91
CA PRO A 113 13.58 -13.85 21.28
C PRO A 113 13.60 -14.11 22.79
N LYS A 114 12.52 -14.68 23.31
CA LYS A 114 12.44 -15.09 24.72
C LYS A 114 13.42 -16.24 25.00
N ALA A 115 13.65 -16.54 26.28
CA ALA A 115 14.55 -17.62 26.71
C ALA A 115 14.16 -19.00 26.13
N ASP A 116 12.88 -19.23 25.86
CA ASP A 116 12.34 -20.43 25.21
C ASP A 116 12.43 -20.39 23.67
N LYS A 117 13.14 -19.40 23.10
CA LYS A 117 13.26 -19.12 21.66
C LYS A 117 11.95 -18.75 20.97
N SER A 118 10.87 -18.46 21.68
CA SER A 118 9.63 -17.95 21.10
C SER A 118 9.72 -16.44 20.81
N PRO A 119 8.96 -15.91 19.83
CA PRO A 119 8.93 -14.48 19.56
C PRO A 119 8.35 -13.69 20.75
N VAL A 120 8.85 -12.47 20.97
CA VAL A 120 8.40 -11.59 22.07
C VAL A 120 6.92 -11.24 21.91
N ILE A 121 6.54 -10.86 20.69
CA ILE A 121 5.19 -10.46 20.32
C ILE A 121 4.50 -11.64 19.65
N LYS A 122 3.34 -12.03 20.16
CA LYS A 122 2.55 -13.15 19.63
C LYS A 122 1.64 -12.67 18.50
N HIS A 123 1.32 -13.58 17.58
CA HIS A 123 0.29 -13.33 16.57
C HIS A 123 -1.00 -12.83 17.23
N LEU A 124 -1.64 -11.83 16.60
CA LEU A 124 -2.86 -11.15 17.04
C LEU A 124 -2.71 -10.24 18.27
N THR A 125 -1.49 -9.99 18.75
CA THR A 125 -1.24 -8.94 19.75
C THR A 125 -1.53 -7.55 19.17
N GLN A 126 -2.22 -6.70 19.95
CA GLN A 126 -2.41 -5.30 19.60
C GLN A 126 -1.17 -4.48 19.94
N LEU A 127 -0.85 -3.54 19.06
CA LEU A 127 0.35 -2.71 19.10
C LEU A 127 -0.01 -1.26 18.77
N LYS A 128 0.85 -0.33 19.17
CA LYS A 128 0.96 1.03 18.63
C LYS A 128 2.41 1.49 18.64
N LEU A 129 2.72 2.42 17.75
CA LEU A 129 3.91 3.24 17.86
C LEU A 129 3.59 4.42 18.79
N VAL A 130 4.56 4.79 19.62
CA VAL A 130 4.55 6.06 20.34
C VAL A 130 5.60 6.95 19.69
N VAL A 131 5.17 8.08 19.14
CA VAL A 131 6.03 9.08 18.54
C VAL A 131 6.10 10.28 19.48
N LEU A 132 7.29 10.60 19.97
CA LEU A 132 7.56 11.83 20.69
C LEU A 132 7.86 12.94 19.69
N THR A 133 7.10 14.03 19.73
CA THR A 133 7.33 15.20 18.89
C THR A 133 8.39 16.12 19.48
N LYS A 134 8.93 17.02 18.65
CA LYS A 134 9.82 18.10 19.11
C LYS A 134 9.14 19.09 20.06
N THR A 135 7.80 19.12 20.07
CA THR A 135 6.99 19.90 21.01
C THR A 135 6.68 19.14 22.30
N SER A 136 7.34 18.00 22.54
CA SER A 136 7.16 17.15 23.73
C SER A 136 5.77 16.50 23.87
N GLU A 137 5.08 16.26 22.76
CA GLU A 137 3.81 15.53 22.72
C GLU A 137 4.03 14.05 22.42
N TYR A 138 3.27 13.16 23.06
CA TYR A 138 3.25 11.74 22.76
C TYR A 138 2.07 11.39 21.85
N LEU A 139 2.39 10.99 20.62
CA LEU A 139 1.43 10.61 19.60
C LEU A 139 1.34 9.10 19.48
N PHE A 140 0.14 8.54 19.54
CA PHE A 140 -0.09 7.13 19.24
C PHE A 140 -0.40 6.96 17.76
N ARG A 141 0.33 6.06 17.10
CA ARG A 141 0.23 5.83 15.65
C ARG A 141 0.20 4.35 15.32
N ILE A 142 -0.46 4.03 14.22
CA ILE A 142 -0.32 2.73 13.56
C ILE A 142 0.86 2.81 12.61
N SER A 143 1.74 1.81 12.62
CA SER A 143 2.83 1.70 11.64
C SER A 143 2.27 1.79 10.22
N PRO A 144 2.81 2.64 9.32
CA PRO A 144 2.48 2.65 7.89
C PRO A 144 2.65 1.27 7.24
N TRP A 145 3.48 0.44 7.85
CA TRP A 145 3.88 -0.88 7.39
C TRP A 145 3.27 -2.05 8.15
N ALA A 146 2.32 -1.81 9.05
CA ALA A 146 1.52 -2.88 9.63
C ALA A 146 0.81 -3.73 8.54
N LYS A 147 0.52 -4.98 8.87
CA LYS A 147 -0.06 -5.97 7.92
C LYS A 147 -1.56 -6.12 8.11
N TYR A 148 -2.05 -5.86 9.32
CA TYR A 148 -3.43 -6.05 9.71
C TYR A 148 -3.80 -5.01 10.77
N VAL A 149 -5.04 -4.51 10.68
CA VAL A 149 -5.61 -3.57 11.64
C VAL A 149 -7.01 -4.01 11.96
N THR A 150 -7.38 -4.03 13.23
CA THR A 150 -8.73 -4.40 13.65
C THR A 150 -9.39 -3.24 14.35
N LYS A 151 -10.71 -3.22 14.30
CA LYS A 151 -11.53 -2.30 15.06
C LYS A 151 -12.50 -3.12 15.90
N THR A 152 -12.52 -2.87 17.19
CA THR A 152 -13.57 -3.40 18.08
C THR A 152 -14.85 -2.61 17.87
N LEU A 153 -16.01 -3.24 18.12
CA LEU A 153 -17.33 -2.64 17.89
C LEU A 153 -17.51 -1.30 18.61
N ASP A 154 -16.94 -1.19 19.81
CA ASP A 154 -17.08 -0.01 20.67
C ASP A 154 -15.99 1.05 20.45
N SER A 155 -14.99 0.77 19.60
CA SER A 155 -13.92 1.72 19.32
C SER A 155 -14.32 2.70 18.22
N VAL A 156 -13.78 3.92 18.27
CA VAL A 156 -13.84 4.86 17.14
C VAL A 156 -12.69 4.58 16.16
N THR A 157 -11.52 4.22 16.68
CA THR A 157 -10.28 4.04 15.92
C THR A 157 -9.88 2.58 15.73
N TYR A 158 -8.99 2.36 14.77
CA TYR A 158 -8.37 1.05 14.57
C TYR A 158 -7.14 0.86 15.46
N ASP A 159 -6.84 -0.41 15.74
CA ASP A 159 -5.62 -0.83 16.40
C ASP A 159 -4.75 -1.65 15.44
N TRP A 160 -3.43 -1.53 15.61
CA TRP A 160 -2.49 -2.35 14.86
C TRP A 160 -2.45 -3.75 15.46
N THR A 161 -2.90 -4.73 14.69
CA THR A 161 -2.85 -6.13 15.06
C THR A 161 -1.66 -6.82 14.40
N TYR A 162 -0.79 -7.43 15.20
CA TYR A 162 0.37 -8.14 14.67
C TYR A 162 -0.06 -9.40 13.89
N TRP A 163 0.34 -9.46 12.61
CA TRP A 163 -0.01 -10.56 11.71
C TRP A 163 1.22 -11.39 11.34
N ASP A 164 1.36 -12.54 12.00
CA ASP A 164 2.38 -13.57 11.77
C ASP A 164 1.76 -14.96 12.04
N PRO A 165 0.80 -15.42 11.21
CA PRO A 165 0.08 -16.66 11.46
C PRO A 165 1.06 -17.85 11.49
N PRO A 166 0.91 -18.80 12.44
CA PRO A 166 1.77 -19.98 12.51
C PRO A 166 1.75 -20.85 11.25
N GLN A 167 0.60 -20.84 10.56
CA GLN A 167 0.36 -21.55 9.31
C GLN A 167 -0.09 -20.53 8.27
N PRO A 168 0.85 -19.90 7.54
CA PRO A 168 0.49 -18.94 6.50
C PRO A 168 -0.21 -19.64 5.35
N TYR A 169 -1.20 -18.97 4.75
CA TYR A 169 -1.88 -19.50 3.56
C TYR A 169 -0.90 -19.74 2.39
N GLN A 170 -1.02 -20.90 1.75
CA GLN A 170 -0.26 -21.29 0.56
C GLN A 170 -1.21 -21.34 -0.65
N PHE A 171 -0.85 -20.62 -1.71
CA PHE A 171 -1.57 -20.65 -2.98
C PHE A 171 -1.52 -22.05 -3.60
N GLN A 172 -2.67 -22.54 -4.06
CA GLN A 172 -2.80 -23.87 -4.66
C GLN A 172 -2.94 -23.77 -6.19
N HIS A 173 -3.36 -22.62 -6.72
CA HIS A 173 -3.69 -22.44 -8.12
C HIS A 173 -2.77 -21.41 -8.80
N PRO A 174 -2.26 -21.70 -10.01
CA PRO A 174 -1.46 -20.75 -10.74
C PRO A 174 -2.32 -19.60 -11.26
N ARG A 175 -1.67 -18.49 -11.56
CA ARG A 175 -2.30 -17.34 -12.21
C ARG A 175 -2.89 -17.73 -13.56
N PRO A 176 -4.12 -17.29 -13.90
CA PRO A 176 -4.68 -17.46 -15.23
C PRO A 176 -3.82 -16.77 -16.30
N PRO A 177 -3.80 -17.29 -17.54
CA PRO A 177 -3.12 -16.64 -18.65
C PRO A 177 -3.76 -15.28 -18.95
N ARG A 178 -2.97 -14.33 -19.46
CA ARG A 178 -3.48 -13.03 -19.91
C ARG A 178 -4.52 -13.25 -21.02
N PRO A 179 -5.77 -12.81 -20.87
CA PRO A 179 -6.78 -13.02 -21.90
C PRO A 179 -6.64 -12.01 -23.03
N SER A 180 -7.18 -12.38 -24.19
CA SER A 180 -7.16 -11.56 -25.40
C SER A 180 -8.00 -10.29 -25.31
N SER A 181 -9.01 -10.27 -24.43
CA SER A 181 -9.92 -9.15 -24.22
C SER A 181 -10.35 -9.08 -22.76
N LEU A 182 -10.46 -7.86 -22.23
CA LEU A 182 -10.98 -7.60 -20.89
C LEU A 182 -12.52 -7.56 -20.94
N ARG A 183 -13.16 -8.40 -20.14
CA ARG A 183 -14.58 -8.22 -19.80
C ARG A 183 -14.66 -8.16 -18.30
N ILE A 184 -15.07 -7.02 -17.77
CA ILE A 184 -14.86 -6.66 -16.37
C ILE A 184 -16.16 -6.75 -15.58
N TYR A 185 -16.16 -7.51 -14.49
CA TYR A 185 -17.20 -7.47 -13.46
C TYR A 185 -16.66 -6.74 -12.25
N GLU A 186 -17.21 -5.56 -11.97
CA GLU A 186 -16.89 -4.78 -10.79
C GLU A 186 -17.67 -5.27 -9.58
N ALA A 187 -16.99 -5.61 -8.49
CA ALA A 187 -17.60 -6.20 -7.30
C ALA A 187 -17.08 -5.58 -6.00
N HIS A 188 -17.97 -5.34 -5.04
CA HIS A 188 -17.59 -4.95 -3.68
C HIS A 188 -17.99 -6.03 -2.67
N VAL A 189 -17.02 -6.54 -1.91
CA VAL A 189 -17.25 -7.68 -1.01
C VAL A 189 -18.28 -7.36 0.05
N GLY A 190 -18.26 -6.18 0.65
CA GLY A 190 -19.17 -5.82 1.75
C GLY A 190 -20.65 -5.79 1.42
N ILE A 191 -21.02 -5.71 0.14
CA ILE A 191 -22.43 -5.65 -0.33
C ILE A 191 -22.78 -6.83 -1.24
N SER A 192 -21.92 -7.86 -1.25
CA SER A 192 -22.08 -9.05 -2.11
C SER A 192 -23.06 -10.09 -1.58
N SER A 193 -23.69 -9.81 -0.43
CA SER A 193 -24.68 -10.66 0.22
C SER A 193 -26.04 -9.98 0.20
N PRO A 194 -27.14 -10.72 -0.01
CA PRO A 194 -28.50 -10.19 0.18
C PRO A 194 -28.83 -9.94 1.65
N GLU A 195 -28.02 -10.46 2.58
CA GLU A 195 -28.20 -10.21 4.00
C GLU A 195 -27.69 -8.82 4.38
N GLU A 196 -28.42 -8.11 5.26
CA GLU A 196 -28.04 -6.80 5.80
C GLU A 196 -26.90 -6.87 6.84
N ARG A 197 -25.86 -7.66 6.54
CA ARG A 197 -24.65 -7.78 7.35
C ARG A 197 -23.44 -7.95 6.44
N LEU A 198 -22.27 -7.54 6.95
CA LEU A 198 -21.03 -7.69 6.20
C LEU A 198 -20.73 -9.20 6.00
N PRO A 199 -20.65 -9.66 4.75
CA PRO A 199 -20.24 -11.03 4.47
C PRO A 199 -18.77 -11.22 4.85
N ARG A 200 -18.45 -12.35 5.46
CA ARG A 200 -17.05 -12.75 5.69
C ARG A 200 -16.59 -13.55 4.50
N THR A 201 -15.38 -13.24 4.04
CA THR A 201 -14.68 -13.84 2.89
C THR A 201 -14.65 -15.38 2.89
N LYS A 202 -14.60 -16.03 4.06
CA LYS A 202 -14.69 -17.51 4.18
C LYS A 202 -16.10 -18.08 4.14
N THR A 203 -17.12 -17.34 4.60
CA THR A 203 -18.51 -17.83 4.68
C THR A 203 -19.35 -17.46 3.46
N SER A 204 -18.89 -16.51 2.66
CA SER A 204 -19.63 -15.99 1.49
C SER A 204 -18.84 -15.94 0.17
N PRO A 205 -17.72 -16.66 -0.03
CA PRO A 205 -17.05 -16.63 -1.33
C PRO A 205 -18.02 -17.12 -2.40
N GLU A 206 -18.84 -18.11 -2.06
CA GLU A 206 -19.84 -18.72 -2.93
C GLU A 206 -20.85 -17.74 -3.51
N MET A 207 -21.23 -16.65 -2.83
CA MET A 207 -22.20 -15.67 -3.34
C MET A 207 -21.57 -14.71 -4.36
N CYS A 208 -20.37 -14.18 -4.06
CA CYS A 208 -19.55 -13.49 -5.06
C CYS A 208 -19.33 -14.39 -6.28
N PHE A 209 -19.02 -15.66 -6.06
CA PHE A 209 -18.73 -16.64 -7.12
C PHE A 209 -19.97 -17.24 -7.78
N LEU A 210 -21.18 -17.10 -7.24
CA LEU A 210 -22.42 -17.64 -7.81
C LEU A 210 -22.85 -16.81 -9.03
N ALA A 211 -22.81 -15.48 -8.93
CA ALA A 211 -22.97 -14.60 -10.08
C ALA A 211 -21.91 -14.89 -11.17
N LEU A 212 -20.69 -15.24 -10.74
CA LEU A 212 -19.56 -15.54 -11.62
C LEU A 212 -19.69 -16.90 -12.32
N ARG A 213 -20.21 -17.93 -11.62
CA ARG A 213 -20.51 -19.24 -12.21
C ARG A 213 -21.61 -19.15 -13.27
N ILE A 214 -22.65 -18.34 -13.05
CA ILE A 214 -23.73 -18.13 -14.03
C ILE A 214 -23.18 -17.50 -15.32
N LEU A 215 -22.26 -16.54 -15.22
CA LEU A 215 -21.63 -15.89 -16.38
C LEU A 215 -20.60 -16.78 -17.09
N ASN A 216 -19.86 -17.62 -16.35
CA ASN A 216 -18.90 -18.58 -16.93
C ASN A 216 -19.62 -19.77 -17.62
N TYR A 217 -20.78 -20.21 -17.09
CA TYR A 217 -21.62 -21.25 -17.71
C TYR A 217 -22.21 -20.84 -19.06
N ALA A 218 -22.35 -19.54 -19.33
CA ALA A 218 -22.78 -19.03 -20.64
C ALA A 218 -21.72 -19.24 -21.76
N LYS A 219 -20.61 -19.95 -21.48
CA LYS A 219 -19.54 -20.29 -22.43
C LYS A 219 -19.00 -19.08 -23.20
N ILE A 220 -18.83 -17.94 -22.52
CA ILE A 220 -18.23 -16.77 -23.14
C ILE A 220 -16.73 -16.76 -22.78
N PRO A 221 -15.82 -17.24 -23.64
CA PRO A 221 -14.38 -17.30 -23.33
C PRO A 221 -13.80 -15.90 -23.16
N ASN A 222 -12.76 -15.75 -22.31
CA ASN A 222 -11.97 -14.53 -22.06
C ASN A 222 -12.67 -13.45 -21.19
N PHE A 223 -12.91 -13.73 -19.91
CA PHE A 223 -13.42 -12.76 -18.94
C PHE A 223 -12.32 -12.40 -17.91
N ILE A 224 -12.19 -11.11 -17.53
CA ILE A 224 -11.30 -10.64 -16.44
C ILE A 224 -12.18 -10.00 -15.39
N HIS A 225 -12.27 -10.53 -14.19
CA HIS A 225 -13.11 -9.90 -13.18
C HIS A 225 -12.31 -8.82 -12.42
N TYR A 226 -12.93 -7.66 -12.20
CA TYR A 226 -12.36 -6.59 -11.39
C TYR A 226 -13.01 -6.65 -10.01
N PHE A 227 -12.36 -7.31 -9.06
CA PHE A 227 -12.83 -7.24 -7.70
C PHE A 227 -12.43 -5.88 -7.12
N ASN A 228 -13.40 -4.98 -7.08
CA ASN A 228 -13.27 -3.75 -6.35
C ASN A 228 -13.40 -4.02 -4.85
N TYR A 229 -12.35 -4.61 -4.26
CA TYR A 229 -12.27 -4.85 -2.82
C TYR A 229 -12.26 -3.54 -2.01
N PHE A 230 -12.25 -2.37 -2.68
CA PHE A 230 -11.80 -1.11 -2.09
C PHE A 230 -12.77 0.07 -2.10
N ILE A 231 -13.83 0.09 -2.90
CA ILE A 231 -14.64 1.31 -2.96
C ILE A 231 -15.95 1.15 -2.19
N PHE A 232 -15.89 1.48 -0.90
CA PHE A 232 -16.81 2.37 -0.15
C PHE A 232 -16.62 2.19 1.36
N ASP A 233 -15.45 2.56 1.86
CA ASP A 233 -15.41 3.19 3.18
C ASP A 233 -14.56 4.45 3.06
N LEU A 234 -15.22 5.55 2.67
CA LEU A 234 -14.59 6.87 2.47
C LEU A 234 -13.76 7.33 3.68
N HIS A 235 -13.98 6.73 4.85
CA HIS A 235 -13.34 7.04 6.11
C HIS A 235 -12.19 6.09 6.49
N LEU A 236 -11.95 4.99 5.78
CA LEU A 236 -10.88 4.01 6.10
C LEU A 236 -9.63 4.12 5.22
N LYS A 237 -9.35 5.28 4.64
CA LYS A 237 -8.13 5.59 3.86
C LYS A 237 -6.88 5.76 4.74
N ASN A 238 -6.83 4.99 5.82
CA ASN A 238 -5.95 5.25 6.93
C ASN A 238 -4.54 4.73 6.62
N ILE A 239 -4.41 3.58 5.95
CA ILE A 239 -3.13 3.08 5.41
C ILE A 239 -3.36 2.30 4.11
N PRO A 240 -2.72 2.63 2.96
CA PRO A 240 -3.18 2.17 1.64
C PRO A 240 -2.93 0.68 1.31
N TYR A 241 -2.41 -0.14 2.24
CA TYR A 241 -1.74 -1.41 1.91
C TYR A 241 -2.24 -2.65 2.65
N ARG A 242 -3.54 -2.72 2.98
CA ARG A 242 -4.09 -3.80 3.82
C ARG A 242 -5.46 -4.29 3.38
N PRO A 243 -5.71 -5.60 3.52
CA PRO A 243 -7.07 -6.13 3.50
C PRO A 243 -7.91 -5.50 4.61
N ILE A 244 -9.13 -5.08 4.30
CA ILE A 244 -10.06 -4.49 5.27
C ILE A 244 -10.51 -5.60 6.23
N SER A 245 -10.18 -5.45 7.51
CA SER A 245 -10.46 -6.46 8.54
C SER A 245 -11.95 -6.76 8.74
N ARG A 246 -12.83 -5.86 8.31
CA ARG A 246 -14.28 -6.09 8.35
C ARG A 246 -14.71 -7.29 7.50
N PHE A 247 -13.97 -7.62 6.44
CA PHE A 247 -14.29 -8.72 5.53
C PHE A 247 -13.56 -10.02 5.87
N GLY A 248 -12.58 -9.98 6.77
CA GLY A 248 -11.79 -11.13 7.17
C GLY A 248 -10.32 -10.80 7.36
N THR A 249 -9.52 -11.85 7.43
CA THR A 249 -8.08 -11.78 7.62
C THR A 249 -7.33 -11.64 6.29
N PRO A 250 -6.04 -11.26 6.32
CA PRO A 250 -5.23 -11.25 5.10
C PRO A 250 -5.16 -12.59 4.37
N ASP A 251 -5.22 -13.70 5.10
CA ASP A 251 -5.23 -15.03 4.50
C ASP A 251 -6.57 -15.37 3.84
N ASP A 252 -7.68 -14.78 4.30
CA ASP A 252 -8.97 -14.97 3.65
C ASP A 252 -9.05 -14.23 2.29
N LEU A 253 -8.35 -13.10 2.15
CA LEU A 253 -8.18 -12.45 0.85
C LEU A 253 -7.34 -13.31 -0.11
N LYS A 254 -6.26 -13.92 0.38
CA LYS A 254 -5.46 -14.85 -0.43
C LYS A 254 -6.30 -16.03 -0.89
N TYR A 255 -7.12 -16.59 -0.01
CA TYR A 255 -8.08 -17.65 -0.35
C TYR A 255 -9.07 -17.22 -1.44
N LEU A 256 -9.60 -16.00 -1.37
CA LEU A 256 -10.50 -15.46 -2.40
C LEU A 256 -9.80 -15.39 -3.77
N VAL A 257 -8.56 -14.89 -3.81
CA VAL A 257 -7.78 -14.77 -5.04
C VAL A 257 -7.41 -16.14 -5.61
N ASP A 258 -6.96 -17.07 -4.77
CA ASP A 258 -6.63 -18.43 -5.19
C ASP A 258 -7.86 -19.18 -5.73
N THR A 259 -9.03 -18.97 -5.12
CA THR A 259 -10.31 -19.51 -5.60
C THR A 259 -10.72 -18.90 -6.94
N ALA A 260 -10.48 -17.61 -7.16
CA ALA A 260 -10.72 -16.99 -8.47
C ALA A 260 -9.77 -17.57 -9.53
N HIS A 261 -8.49 -17.73 -9.20
CA HIS A 261 -7.50 -18.35 -10.08
C HIS A 261 -7.86 -19.80 -10.44
N SER A 262 -8.40 -20.58 -9.49
CA SER A 262 -8.89 -21.94 -9.75
C SER A 262 -10.03 -21.98 -10.78
N MET A 263 -10.73 -20.86 -10.98
CA MET A 263 -11.81 -20.70 -11.96
C MET A 263 -11.33 -20.05 -13.27
N GLY A 264 -10.03 -19.79 -13.42
CA GLY A 264 -9.46 -19.10 -14.58
C GLY A 264 -9.74 -17.59 -14.59
N ILE A 265 -10.08 -17.01 -13.42
CA ILE A 265 -10.45 -15.61 -13.28
C ILE A 265 -9.26 -14.80 -12.78
N THR A 266 -8.80 -13.87 -13.61
CA THR A 266 -7.86 -12.80 -13.24
C THR A 266 -8.52 -11.85 -12.24
N VAL A 267 -7.80 -11.45 -11.19
CA VAL A 267 -8.28 -10.54 -10.13
C VAL A 267 -7.50 -9.23 -10.15
N LEU A 268 -8.20 -8.14 -10.42
CA LEU A 268 -7.64 -6.79 -10.37
C LEU A 268 -7.93 -6.12 -9.03
N LEU A 269 -6.97 -5.32 -8.55
CA LEU A 269 -7.12 -4.53 -7.32
C LEU A 269 -7.22 -3.05 -7.65
N ASP A 270 -8.13 -2.37 -6.97
CA ASP A 270 -8.19 -0.91 -7.02
C ASP A 270 -7.11 -0.29 -6.12
N VAL A 271 -6.36 0.67 -6.67
CA VAL A 271 -5.21 1.28 -6.01
C VAL A 271 -5.44 2.78 -5.84
N VAL A 272 -5.71 3.18 -4.61
CA VAL A 272 -5.99 4.58 -4.27
C VAL A 272 -4.73 5.28 -3.76
N HIS A 273 -3.92 5.81 -4.68
CA HIS A 273 -2.73 6.63 -4.38
C HIS A 273 -2.92 8.11 -4.68
N SER A 274 -4.09 8.53 -5.15
CA SER A 274 -4.35 9.94 -5.40
C SER A 274 -4.30 10.79 -4.11
N HIS A 275 -4.68 10.21 -2.96
CA HIS A 275 -4.75 10.88 -1.66
C HIS A 275 -4.81 9.87 -0.51
N ALA A 276 -4.69 10.34 0.73
CA ALA A 276 -4.90 9.56 1.97
C ALA A 276 -5.88 10.25 2.92
N SER A 277 -6.42 9.50 3.89
CA SER A 277 -7.28 10.06 4.95
C SER A 277 -6.60 11.22 5.69
N SER A 278 -7.40 12.16 6.18
CA SER A 278 -6.95 13.19 7.11
C SER A 278 -6.88 12.70 8.56
N ASN A 279 -7.25 11.45 8.85
CA ASN A 279 -7.13 10.85 10.17
C ASN A 279 -5.66 10.73 10.61
N THR A 280 -5.42 11.05 11.89
CA THR A 280 -4.09 11.05 12.51
C THR A 280 -3.85 9.84 13.41
N GLU A 281 -4.86 9.38 14.16
CA GLU A 281 -4.69 8.32 15.15
C GLU A 281 -4.52 6.93 14.53
N ASP A 282 -5.35 6.63 13.54
CA ASP A 282 -5.32 5.36 12.80
C ASP A 282 -4.78 5.50 11.37
N GLY A 283 -4.55 6.74 10.91
CA GLY A 283 -4.10 7.06 9.56
C GLY A 283 -2.64 7.49 9.43
N LEU A 284 -2.25 7.86 8.21
CA LEU A 284 -0.90 8.36 7.89
C LEU A 284 -0.70 9.85 8.20
N ASN A 285 -1.77 10.60 8.47
CA ASN A 285 -1.69 12.04 8.68
C ASN A 285 -0.94 12.39 9.98
N TYR A 286 -0.06 13.40 9.93
CA TYR A 286 0.77 13.80 11.08
C TYR A 286 1.47 12.63 11.77
N PHE A 287 1.97 11.66 10.98
CA PHE A 287 2.57 10.43 11.49
C PHE A 287 3.73 10.71 12.46
N ASP A 288 4.68 11.56 12.05
CA ASP A 288 5.84 11.95 12.86
C ASP A 288 5.61 13.26 13.65
N GLY A 289 4.37 13.72 13.72
CA GLY A 289 3.99 15.02 14.29
C GLY A 289 4.10 16.21 13.33
N THR A 290 4.62 16.03 12.11
CA THR A 290 4.69 17.09 11.09
C THR A 290 3.59 16.96 10.04
N ASP A 291 3.23 18.07 9.40
CA ASP A 291 2.26 18.07 8.30
C ASP A 291 2.84 17.50 6.99
N SER A 292 4.15 17.29 6.91
CA SER A 292 4.88 17.08 5.65
C SER A 292 5.66 15.76 5.58
N CYS A 293 5.49 14.87 6.57
CA CYS A 293 6.09 13.53 6.57
C CYS A 293 5.84 12.77 5.25
N PHE A 294 4.59 12.34 5.02
CA PHE A 294 4.21 11.66 3.77
C PHE A 294 3.61 12.58 2.72
N PHE A 295 3.25 13.80 3.12
CA PHE A 295 2.40 14.70 2.36
C PHE A 295 3.15 15.98 2.00
N HIS A 296 2.60 16.75 1.06
CA HIS A 296 3.04 18.13 0.94
C HIS A 296 2.66 18.91 2.21
N GLY A 297 3.49 19.89 2.59
CA GLY A 297 3.14 20.84 3.66
C GLY A 297 2.16 21.91 3.17
N GLY A 298 1.44 22.53 4.11
CA GLY A 298 0.52 23.64 3.84
C GLY A 298 -0.66 23.29 2.92
N SER A 299 -1.15 24.28 2.16
CA SER A 299 -2.34 24.12 1.31
C SER A 299 -2.17 23.08 0.21
N ARG A 300 -0.96 22.95 -0.36
CA ARG A 300 -0.64 21.94 -1.39
C ARG A 300 -0.81 20.51 -0.88
N GLY A 301 -0.72 20.30 0.43
CA GLY A 301 -0.92 19.00 1.09
C GLY A 301 -2.36 18.59 1.31
N ASN A 302 -3.34 19.41 0.93
CA ASN A 302 -4.73 19.22 1.27
C ASN A 302 -5.62 19.26 0.01
N HIS A 303 -6.54 18.30 -0.09
CA HIS A 303 -7.54 18.24 -1.15
C HIS A 303 -8.90 18.68 -0.60
N SER A 304 -9.26 19.95 -0.83
CA SER A 304 -10.43 20.61 -0.20
C SER A 304 -11.75 19.88 -0.45
N LEU A 305 -11.99 19.43 -1.69
CA LEU A 305 -13.24 18.75 -2.05
C LEU A 305 -13.41 17.38 -1.38
N TRP A 306 -12.30 16.73 -1.01
CA TRP A 306 -12.31 15.37 -0.48
C TRP A 306 -11.97 15.31 1.01
N GLY A 307 -11.57 16.43 1.62
CA GLY A 307 -11.12 16.46 3.01
C GLY A 307 -9.91 15.57 3.29
N SER A 308 -9.03 15.40 2.30
CA SER A 308 -7.95 14.40 2.31
C SER A 308 -6.54 15.02 2.16
N ARG A 309 -5.50 14.21 2.42
CA ARG A 309 -4.09 14.61 2.31
C ARG A 309 -3.48 14.17 0.99
N LEU A 310 -2.61 15.00 0.40
CA LEU A 310 -1.94 14.76 -0.88
C LEU A 310 -0.47 14.40 -0.69
N PHE A 311 -0.08 13.24 -1.23
CA PHE A 311 1.28 12.70 -1.12
C PHE A 311 2.32 13.63 -1.77
N ASN A 312 3.51 13.69 -1.17
CA ASN A 312 4.64 14.40 -1.76
C ASN A 312 5.47 13.45 -2.65
N TYR A 313 5.02 13.26 -3.89
CA TYR A 313 5.71 12.42 -4.88
C TYR A 313 7.08 12.95 -5.34
N SER A 314 7.40 14.21 -5.04
CA SER A 314 8.71 14.78 -5.35
C SER A 314 9.77 14.52 -4.29
N SER A 315 9.36 14.05 -3.11
CA SER A 315 10.29 13.83 -2.01
C SER A 315 11.23 12.66 -2.32
N GLU A 316 12.51 12.83 -2.02
CA GLU A 316 13.51 11.74 -2.04
C GLU A 316 13.26 10.69 -0.93
N SER A 317 12.29 10.98 -0.07
CA SER A 317 11.81 10.16 1.03
C SER A 317 11.21 8.80 0.62
N PRO A 318 11.14 7.86 1.60
CA PRO A 318 10.22 6.73 1.64
C PRO A 318 8.75 6.98 1.30
N VAL A 319 8.29 8.20 1.00
CA VAL A 319 7.01 8.43 0.31
C VAL A 319 6.97 7.62 -0.98
N MET A 320 8.02 7.65 -1.80
CA MET A 320 8.11 6.73 -2.93
C MET A 320 8.22 5.29 -2.44
N SER A 321 8.97 5.00 -1.37
CA SER A 321 9.10 3.65 -0.81
C SER A 321 7.86 3.13 -0.08
N ILE A 322 6.80 3.92 0.09
CA ILE A 322 5.50 3.51 0.64
C ILE A 322 4.48 3.52 -0.49
N ALA A 323 4.47 4.56 -1.34
CA ALA A 323 3.58 4.66 -2.49
C ALA A 323 3.88 3.68 -3.63
N LEU A 324 5.14 3.38 -3.95
CA LEU A 324 5.48 2.40 -5.01
C LEU A 324 5.51 0.95 -4.48
N PRO A 325 6.23 0.67 -3.37
CA PRO A 325 6.27 -0.65 -2.76
C PRO A 325 4.98 -1.03 -2.08
N GLY A 326 4.12 -0.11 -1.68
CA GLY A 326 2.82 -0.44 -1.11
C GLY A 326 1.83 -0.97 -2.16
N CYS A 327 1.78 -0.36 -3.36
CA CYS A 327 1.15 -0.96 -4.55
C CYS A 327 1.66 -2.38 -4.67
N LEU A 328 2.98 -2.53 -4.73
CA LEU A 328 3.65 -3.79 -4.98
C LEU A 328 3.62 -4.74 -3.77
N ARG A 329 3.33 -4.29 -2.56
CA ARG A 329 3.20 -5.08 -1.33
C ARG A 329 1.84 -5.72 -1.28
N LEU A 330 0.74 -5.00 -1.52
CA LEU A 330 -0.56 -5.65 -1.72
C LEU A 330 -0.44 -6.65 -2.88
N LEU A 331 0.19 -6.26 -3.98
CA LEU A 331 0.35 -7.12 -5.16
C LEU A 331 1.29 -8.33 -4.94
N LYS A 332 2.36 -8.23 -4.14
CA LYS A 332 3.30 -9.34 -3.86
C LYS A 332 2.93 -10.15 -2.62
N VAL A 333 2.25 -9.58 -1.62
CA VAL A 333 1.75 -10.28 -0.42
C VAL A 333 0.44 -11.01 -0.69
N ILE A 334 -0.42 -10.46 -1.56
CA ILE A 334 -1.56 -11.21 -2.09
C ILE A 334 -1.08 -12.25 -3.08
N VAL A 335 0.03 -12.08 -3.81
CA VAL A 335 0.31 -12.96 -4.95
C VAL A 335 1.75 -13.49 -5.08
N ASN A 336 2.41 -13.71 -3.95
CA ASN A 336 3.68 -14.44 -3.79
C ASN A 336 4.69 -14.17 -4.93
N ASP A 337 5.23 -12.94 -4.96
CA ASP A 337 6.27 -12.45 -5.88
C ASP A 337 6.00 -12.48 -7.39
N SER A 338 4.89 -13.07 -7.88
CA SER A 338 4.80 -13.48 -9.29
C SER A 338 3.66 -12.86 -10.10
N CYS A 339 2.73 -12.11 -9.49
CA CYS A 339 1.44 -11.89 -10.15
C CYS A 339 0.79 -10.53 -9.81
N VAL A 340 1.20 -9.48 -10.53
CA VAL A 340 0.33 -8.32 -10.77
C VAL A 340 -0.54 -8.65 -11.99
N ASP A 341 -1.85 -8.77 -11.81
CA ASP A 341 -2.77 -8.93 -12.93
C ASP A 341 -2.87 -7.68 -13.80
N SER A 342 -3.22 -6.56 -13.18
CA SER A 342 -2.98 -5.18 -13.63
C SER A 342 -3.37 -4.21 -12.51
N ILE A 343 -2.99 -2.93 -12.63
CA ILE A 343 -3.34 -1.85 -11.71
C ILE A 343 -4.25 -0.88 -12.46
N SER A 344 -5.37 -0.48 -11.85
CA SER A 344 -6.13 0.70 -12.27
C SER A 344 -5.71 1.88 -11.40
N PHE A 345 -5.39 3.01 -12.01
CA PHE A 345 -5.10 4.25 -11.30
C PHE A 345 -6.34 5.14 -11.32
N ASP A 346 -6.82 5.50 -10.14
CA ASP A 346 -7.80 6.57 -10.01
C ASP A 346 -7.06 7.92 -10.12
N TYR A 347 -7.07 8.51 -11.32
CA TYR A 347 -6.55 9.86 -11.53
C TYR A 347 -7.59 10.86 -11.00
N PRO A 348 -7.26 11.71 -10.01
CA PRO A 348 -8.10 12.86 -9.72
C PRO A 348 -8.13 13.73 -10.98
N TYR A 349 -9.33 14.01 -11.47
CA TYR A 349 -9.55 15.09 -12.43
C TYR A 349 -8.86 16.37 -11.91
N GLY A 350 -7.87 16.86 -12.64
CA GLY A 350 -7.24 18.15 -12.38
C GLY A 350 -6.00 18.11 -11.48
N PHE A 351 -4.83 17.86 -12.08
CA PHE A 351 -3.67 18.67 -11.70
C PHE A 351 -3.97 20.09 -12.18
N ASP A 352 -4.68 20.86 -11.36
CA ASP A 352 -5.01 22.24 -11.67
C ASP A 352 -3.71 23.03 -11.85
N THR A 353 -3.59 23.66 -13.01
CA THR A 353 -2.55 24.61 -13.40
C THR A 353 -2.68 25.93 -12.63
N ALA A 354 -2.92 25.86 -11.31
CA ALA A 354 -3.05 27.02 -10.46
C ALA A 354 -1.69 27.39 -9.84
N HIS A 355 -1.24 28.60 -10.15
CA HIS A 355 -0.03 29.28 -9.66
C HIS A 355 1.25 29.09 -10.49
N ARG A 356 1.16 29.45 -11.78
CA ARG A 356 2.15 30.35 -12.38
C ARG A 356 1.47 31.67 -12.73
N LYS A 357 1.61 32.66 -11.86
CA LYS A 357 1.64 34.07 -12.21
C LYS A 357 2.96 34.63 -11.70
#